data_AF-A0A3R7ATP9-F1
#
_entry.id   AF-A0A3R7ATP9-F1
#
_cell.length_a   1.000
_cell.length_b   1.000
_cell.length_c   1.000
_cell.angle_alpha   90.00
_cell.angle_beta   90.00
_cell.angle_gamma   90.00
#
_symmetry.space_group_name_H-M   'P 1'
#
loop_
_entity.id
_entity.type
_entity.pdbx_description
1 polymer ?
#
loop_
_entity_poly.entity_id
_entity_poly.type
_entity_poly.pdbx_seq_one_letter_code
_entity_poly.pdbx_strand_id
1 'polypeptide(L)' 'MPRIEGDTKEELLCTRVTSAIKEAVIHESQTEGLTPSEWLRNLIVKELKERGVLQRVYRFPSLNRSRSES' A
#
# COMPACT_ATOMS: atom_id res chain seq x y z
N MET A 1 -12.42 3.43 -16.00
CA MET A 1 -12.10 3.84 -14.61
C MET A 1 -10.87 4.74 -14.64
N PRO A 2 -10.83 5.85 -13.88
CA PRO A 2 -9.65 6.70 -13.84
C PRO A 2 -8.54 5.93 -13.14
N ARG A 3 -7.44 5.67 -13.86
CA ARG A 3 -6.23 5.12 -13.27
C ARG A 3 -5.64 6.25 -12.43
N ILE A 4 -5.77 6.14 -11.12
CA ILE A 4 -5.00 6.98 -10.21
C ILE A 4 -3.55 6.56 -10.45
N GLU A 5 -2.77 7.42 -11.10
CA GLU A 5 -1.31 7.30 -11.18
C GLU A 5 -0.77 7.45 -9.76
N GLY A 6 -0.82 6.35 -9.00
CA GLY A 6 -0.07 6.22 -7.76
C GLY A 6 1.35 5.81 -8.11
N ASP A 7 2.33 6.48 -7.51
CA ASP A 7 3.74 6.10 -7.61
C ASP A 7 3.90 4.58 -7.45
N THR A 8 4.72 3.97 -8.32
CA THR A 8 5.03 2.54 -8.25
C THR A 8 5.58 2.21 -6.85
N LYS A 9 5.05 1.16 -6.21
CA LYS A 9 5.47 0.78 -4.86
C LYS A 9 6.79 0.00 -4.94
N GLU A 10 7.92 0.71 -4.97
CA GLU A 10 9.25 0.11 -5.17
C GLU A 10 10.01 -0.16 -3.86
N GLU A 11 9.61 0.49 -2.76
CA GLU A 11 10.26 0.32 -1.45
C GLU A 11 9.88 -1.02 -0.79
N LEU A 12 10.89 -1.72 -0.25
CA LEU A 12 10.73 -3.03 0.38
C LEU A 12 10.94 -2.98 1.90
N LEU A 13 10.06 -3.65 2.63
CA LEU A 13 10.21 -3.91 4.06
C LEU A 13 10.34 -5.43 4.28
N CYS A 14 11.47 -5.87 4.83
CA CYS A 14 11.76 -7.29 5.08
C CYS A 14 11.91 -7.54 6.58
N THR A 15 11.15 -8.50 7.13
CA THR A 15 11.17 -8.84 8.55
C THR A 15 11.31 -10.35 8.75
N ARG A 16 12.17 -10.79 9.68
CA ARG A 16 12.24 -12.19 10.09
C ARG A 16 11.06 -12.51 11.02
N VAL A 17 10.40 -13.63 10.76
CA VAL A 17 9.27 -14.12 11.57
C VAL A 17 9.45 -15.62 11.83
N THR A 18 8.76 -16.14 12.84
CA THR A 18 8.68 -17.59 13.07
C THR A 18 7.78 -18.25 12.03
N SER A 19 7.89 -19.58 11.87
CA SER A 19 7.06 -20.33 10.92
C SER A 19 5.56 -20.15 11.19
N ALA A 20 5.14 -20.16 12.46
CA ALA A 20 3.75 -19.96 12.84
C ALA A 20 3.18 -18.61 12.37
N ILE A 21 3.97 -17.54 12.49
CA ILE A 21 3.57 -16.22 12.00
C ILE A 21 3.47 -16.22 10.47
N LYS A 22 4.44 -16.84 9.78
CA LYS A 22 4.42 -16.95 8.32
C LYS A 22 3.16 -17.67 7.82
N GLU A 23 2.81 -18.79 8.45
CA GLU A 23 1.62 -19.58 8.09
C GLU A 23 0.33 -18.80 8.31
N ALA A 24 0.21 -18.10 9.45
CA ALA A 24 -0.93 -17.25 9.74
C ALA A 24 -1.11 -16.14 8.67
N VAL A 25 -0.02 -15.46 8.29
CA VAL A 25 -0.07 -14.42 7.24
C VAL A 25 -0.53 -14.99 5.90
N ILE A 26 -0.05 -16.18 5.53
CA ILE A 26 -0.46 -16.85 4.29
C ILE A 26 -1.96 -17.17 4.34
N HIS A 27 -2.43 -17.78 5.44
CA HIS A 27 -3.85 -18.13 5.60
C HIS A 27 -4.75 -16.90 5.49
N GLU A 28 -4.50 -15.85 6.29
CA GLU A 28 -5.34 -14.64 6.30
C GLU A 28 -5.35 -13.94 4.93
N SER A 29 -4.19 -13.88 4.26
CA SER A 29 -4.11 -13.30 2.91
C SER A 29 -5.00 -14.06 1.92
N GLN A 30 -5.03 -15.39 1.98
CA GLN A 30 -5.87 -16.21 1.11
C GLN A 30 -7.35 -16.07 1.44
N THR A 31 -7.71 -16.00 2.73
CA THR A 31 -9.09 -15.77 3.18
C THR A 31 -9.66 -14.46 2.64
N GLU A 32 -8.83 -13.41 2.54
CA GLU A 32 -9.22 -12.12 1.97
C GLU A 32 -9.05 -12.02 0.44
N GLY A 33 -8.54 -13.07 -0.22
CA GLY A 33 -8.27 -13.06 -1.67
C GLY A 33 -7.13 -12.13 -2.08
N LEU A 34 -6.16 -11.91 -1.19
CA LEU A 34 -5.00 -11.04 -1.36
C LEU A 34 -3.70 -11.84 -1.43
N THR A 35 -2.68 -11.26 -2.06
CA THR A 35 -1.31 -11.77 -1.87
C THR A 35 -0.81 -11.43 -0.45
N PRO A 36 0.14 -12.19 0.12
CA PRO A 36 0.73 -11.86 1.43
C PRO A 36 1.26 -10.43 1.52
N SER A 37 1.90 -9.94 0.45
CA SER A 37 2.42 -8.57 0.38
C SER A 37 1.31 -7.51 0.42
N GLU A 38 0.19 -7.74 -0.25
CA GLU A 38 -0.97 -6.84 -0.20
C GLU A 38 -1.62 -6.83 1.17
N TRP A 39 -1.81 -8.02 1.75
CA TRP A 39 -2.40 -8.17 3.07
C TRP A 39 -1.55 -7.49 4.15
N LEU A 40 -0.23 -7.75 4.16
CA LEU A 40 0.70 -7.10 5.09
C LEU A 40 0.73 -5.59 4.90
N ARG A 41 0.72 -5.10 3.66
CA ARG A 41 0.65 -3.66 3.39
C ARG A 41 -0.64 -3.05 3.95
N ASN A 42 -1.77 -3.70 3.76
CA ASN A 42 -3.05 -3.22 4.29
C ASN A 42 -3.05 -3.21 5.83
N LEU A 43 -2.49 -4.25 6.46
CA LEU A 43 -2.30 -4.31 7.91
C LEU A 43 -1.43 -3.14 8.43
N ILE A 44 -0.28 -2.90 7.80
CA ILE A 44 0.62 -1.79 8.15
C ILE A 44 -0.10 -0.44 7.99
N VAL A 45 -0.80 -0.22 6.86
CA VAL A 45 -1.54 1.03 6.62
C VAL A 45 -2.64 1.22 7.67
N LYS A 46 -3.37 0.16 8.03
CA LYS A 46 -4.41 0.22 9.07
C LYS A 46 -3.81 0.66 10.40
N GLU A 47 -2.76 -0.02 10.85
CA GLU A 47 -2.06 0.27 12.11
C GLU A 47 -1.49 1.69 12.16
N LEU A 48 -0.80 2.12 11.11
CA LEU A 48 -0.18 3.45 11.05
C LEU A 48 -1.21 4.58 10.98
N LYS A 49 -2.38 4.33 10.35
CA LYS A 49 -3.51 5.28 10.37
C LYS A 49 -4.13 5.37 11.75
N GLU A 50 -4.32 4.24 12.42
CA GLU A 50 -4.87 4.18 13.78
C GLU A 50 -3.97 4.93 14.77
N ARG A 51 -2.65 4.83 14.60
CA ARG A 51 -1.66 5.59 15.38
C ARG A 51 -1.52 7.06 14.96
N GLY A 52 -2.16 7.50 13.88
CA GLY A 52 -2.06 8.87 13.37
C GLY A 52 -0.69 9.24 12.79
N VAL A 53 0.18 8.27 12.52
CA VAL A 53 1.55 8.52 12.02
C VAL A 53 1.65 8.50 10.49
N LEU A 54 0.68 7.87 9.82
CA LEU A 54 0.54 7.98 8.37
C LEU A 54 -0.15 9.30 8.05
N GLN A 55 0.61 10.37 7.79
CA GLN A 55 0.04 11.62 7.27
C GLN A 55 -0.79 11.30 6.03
N ARG A 56 -1.98 11.90 5.88
CA ARG A 56 -2.78 11.81 4.66
C ARG A 56 -1.98 12.47 3.52
N VAL A 57 -1.12 11.71 2.85
CA VAL A 57 -0.50 12.13 1.59
C VAL A 57 -1.58 12.03 0.51
N TYR A 58 -2.58 12.90 0.59
CA TYR A 58 -3.45 13.19 -0.53
C TYR A 58 -2.64 14.13 -1.45
N ARG A 59 -1.68 13.58 -2.19
CA ARG A 59 -1.07 14.31 -3.32
C ARG A 59 -2.16 14.41 -4.38
N PHE A 60 -2.73 15.59 -4.53
CA PHE A 60 -3.53 15.92 -5.70
C PHE A 60 -2.68 15.61 -6.94
N PRO A 61 -3.19 14.87 -7.94
CA PRO A 61 -2.45 14.67 -9.17
C PRO A 61 -2.18 16.04 -9.78
N SER A 62 -0.90 16.36 -9.99
CA SER A 62 -0.50 17.54 -10.73
C SER A 62 -1.04 17.38 -12.15
N LEU A 63 -2.17 18.01 -12.44
CA LEU A 63 -2.64 18.21 -13.79
C LEU A 63 -1.54 18.96 -14.53
N ASN A 64 -0.72 18.23 -15.30
CA ASN A 64 0.14 18.81 -16.31
C ASN A 64 -0.78 19.50 -17.31
N ARG A 65 -1.07 20.78 -17.05
CA ARG A 65 -1.72 21.67 -17.99
C ARG A 65 -0.70 21.89 -19.09
N SER A 66 -0.72 21.02 -20.09
CA SER A 66 -0.02 21.24 -21.35
C SER A 66 -0.44 22.62 -21.84
N ARG A 67 0.50 23.55 -21.72
CA ARG A 67 0.38 24.93 -22.18
C ARG A 67 0.15 24.83 -23.69
N SER A 68 -1.09 25.06 -24.11
CA SER A 68 -1.40 25.38 -25.49
C SER A 68 -0.80 26.77 -25.76
N GLU A 69 0.44 26.82 -26.21
CA GLU A 69 1.04 27.98 -26.87
C GLU A 69 0.99 27.62 -28.37
N SER A 70 -0.05 28.10 -29.07
CA SER A 70 -0.05 29.30 -29.93
C SER A 70 0.69 29.07 -31.24
#